data_AF-B6QG25-F1
#
_entry.id   AF-B6QG25-F1
#
_cell.length_a   1.000
_cell.length_b   1.000
_cell.length_c   1.000
_cell.angle_alpha   90.00
_cell.angle_beta   90.00
_cell.angle_gamma   90.00
#
_symmetry.space_group_name_H-M   'P 1'
#
loop_
_entity.id
_entity.type
_entity.pdbx_description
1 polymer ?
#
loop_
_entity_poly.entity_id
_entity_poly.type
_entity_poly.pdbx_seq_one_letter_code
_entity_poly.pdbx_strand_id
1 'polypeptide(L)'
;MSMQSRDINRIFEPVIVQAMVPAYAICVEERGSGSFMRMKAAMSSHVSSCRTSMFEKSVDEVQAALDRMRQTIEEALLAKTDTTLMSLKRDYRSAVVGSQSTAGGTLPREKRAALQEILQHINDCETSYKELTQPETKMEVSSEVVGDDQDQEHSLVSNENPVAIKEEEKTMEMESSPAAATSAKQGQSDAVFFGR
;
A
#
# COMPACT_ATOMS: atom_id res chain seq x y z
N MET A 1 -8.11 -4.20 -7.67
CA MET A 1 -6.63 -4.30 -7.67
C MET A 1 -5.92 -2.95 -7.52
N SER A 2 -6.34 -1.84 -8.14
CA SER A 2 -5.59 -0.57 -8.04
C SER A 2 -5.73 0.21 -6.72
N MET A 3 -6.77 -0.04 -5.91
CA MET A 3 -6.91 0.66 -4.62
C MET A 3 -5.89 0.18 -3.59
N GLN A 4 -5.72 -1.14 -3.44
CA GLN A 4 -4.80 -1.73 -2.45
C GLN A 4 -3.34 -1.33 -2.71
N SER A 5 -2.88 -1.28 -3.96
CA SER A 5 -1.51 -0.84 -4.25
C SER A 5 -1.28 0.65 -3.97
N ARG A 6 -2.31 1.48 -4.18
CA ARG A 6 -2.24 2.92 -3.85
C ARG A 6 -2.23 3.16 -2.35
N ASP A 7 -2.95 2.36 -1.59
CA ASP A 7 -2.99 2.45 -0.13
C ASP A 7 -1.69 1.98 0.51
N ILE A 8 -1.03 0.96 -0.05
CA ILE A 8 0.31 0.50 0.40
C ILE A 8 1.34 1.63 0.28
N ASN A 9 1.31 2.41 -0.80
CA ASN A 9 2.22 3.54 -0.99
C ASN A 9 2.00 4.67 0.04
N ARG A 10 0.86 4.69 0.74
CA ARG A 10 0.55 5.66 1.79
C ARG A 10 0.99 5.21 3.18
N ILE A 11 1.55 4.00 3.33
CA ILE A 11 1.97 3.44 4.64
C ILE A 11 3.21 4.14 5.20
N PHE A 12 4.03 4.77 4.36
CA PHE A 12 5.20 5.53 4.82
C PHE A 12 4.85 6.69 5.76
N GLU A 13 3.81 7.46 5.41
CA GLU A 13 3.42 8.66 6.15
C GLU A 13 3.01 8.38 7.62
N PRO A 14 2.09 7.44 7.94
CA PRO A 14 1.70 7.19 9.32
C PRO A 14 2.86 6.68 10.19
N VAL A 15 3.79 5.89 9.63
CA VAL A 15 4.96 5.39 10.37
C VAL A 15 5.90 6.54 10.73
N ILE A 16 6.15 7.46 9.79
CA ILE A 16 6.99 8.64 10.04
C ILE A 16 6.32 9.58 11.05
N VAL A 17 5.01 9.84 10.90
CA VAL A 17 4.25 10.69 11.84
C VAL A 17 4.35 10.14 13.26
N GLN A 18 4.17 8.83 13.44
CA GLN A 18 4.28 8.18 14.74
C GLN A 18 5.69 8.33 15.35
N ALA A 19 6.74 8.18 14.55
CA ALA A 19 8.12 8.31 15.02
C ALA A 19 8.53 9.77 15.33
N MET A 20 7.82 10.74 14.76
CA MET A 20 8.06 12.17 15.00
C MET A 20 7.37 12.72 16.25
N VAL A 21 6.41 12.00 16.84
CA VAL A 21 5.68 12.41 18.05
C VAL A 21 6.60 12.92 19.19
N PRO A 22 7.73 12.25 19.51
CA PRO A 22 8.62 12.72 20.57
C PRO A 22 9.26 14.08 20.28
N ALA A 23 9.63 14.36 19.03
CA ALA A 23 10.18 15.65 18.64
C ALA A 23 9.15 16.77 18.75
N TYR A 24 7.91 16.49 18.34
CA TYR A 24 6.82 17.45 18.49
C TYR A 24 6.51 17.74 19.96
N ALA A 25 6.57 16.74 20.85
CA ALA A 25 6.38 16.95 22.27
C ALA A 25 7.42 17.93 22.86
N ILE A 26 8.70 17.77 22.51
CA ILE A 26 9.76 18.70 22.92
C ILE A 26 9.48 20.12 22.41
N CYS A 27 9.06 20.27 21.15
CA CYS A 27 8.75 21.58 20.59
C CYS A 27 7.54 22.26 21.28
N VAL A 28 6.58 21.49 21.77
CA VAL A 28 5.40 22.03 22.49
C VAL A 28 5.77 22.54 23.89
N GLU A 29 6.76 21.93 24.53
CA GLU A 29 7.24 22.32 25.86
C GLU A 29 8.12 23.58 25.86
N GLU A 30 8.77 23.89 24.73
CA GLU A 30 9.68 25.03 24.58
C GLU A 30 8.96 26.38 24.69
N ARG A 31 9.44 27.26 25.57
CA ARG A 31 8.91 28.62 25.76
C ARG A 31 10.01 29.66 26.01
N GLY A 32 9.65 30.94 25.85
CA GLY A 32 10.52 32.07 26.16
C GLY A 32 11.50 32.45 25.04
N SER A 33 12.44 33.34 25.38
CA SER A 33 13.45 33.82 24.42
C SER A 33 14.37 32.69 23.96
N GLY A 34 14.69 32.66 22.67
CA GLY A 34 15.49 31.60 22.05
C GLY A 34 14.78 30.26 21.85
N SER A 35 13.47 30.14 22.16
CA SER A 35 12.67 28.93 21.95
C SER A 35 12.73 28.43 20.51
N PHE A 36 12.65 29.31 19.52
CA PHE A 36 12.76 28.93 18.11
C PHE A 36 14.06 28.19 17.77
N MET A 37 15.19 28.67 18.28
CA MET A 37 16.49 28.04 18.04
C MET A 37 16.57 26.66 18.71
N ARG A 38 16.04 26.53 19.92
CA ARG A 38 15.99 25.25 20.65
C ARG A 38 15.05 24.25 20.00
N MET A 39 13.86 24.68 19.57
CA MET A 39 12.93 23.85 18.79
C MET A 39 13.57 23.35 17.50
N LYS A 40 14.23 24.22 16.73
CA LYS A 40 14.93 23.85 15.49
C LYS A 40 16.04 22.83 15.76
N ALA A 41 16.84 23.05 16.80
CA ALA A 41 17.92 22.13 17.19
C ALA A 41 17.36 20.77 17.61
N ALA A 42 16.32 20.73 18.45
CA ALA A 42 15.67 19.51 18.89
C ALA A 42 15.09 18.71 17.72
N MET A 43 14.35 19.37 16.83
CA MET A 43 13.78 18.73 15.64
C MET A 43 14.87 18.19 14.70
N SER A 44 15.90 18.98 14.42
CA SER A 44 16.99 18.59 13.53
C SER A 44 17.81 17.43 14.12
N SER A 45 18.07 17.45 15.43
CA SER A 45 18.76 16.38 16.13
C SER A 45 17.96 15.07 16.10
N HIS A 46 16.67 15.14 16.43
CA HIS A 46 15.78 13.97 16.41
C HIS A 46 15.70 13.34 15.02
N VAL A 47 15.39 14.13 13.98
CA VAL A 47 15.33 13.64 12.60
C VAL A 47 16.66 13.05 12.18
N SER A 48 17.78 13.71 12.47
CA SER A 48 19.10 13.21 12.06
C SER A 48 19.43 11.85 12.66
N SER A 49 19.05 11.64 13.93
CA SER A 49 19.27 10.38 14.65
C SER A 49 18.29 9.26 14.25
N CYS A 50 17.04 9.63 13.94
CA CYS A 50 15.95 8.69 13.74
C CYS A 50 15.67 8.37 12.26
N ARG A 51 16.18 9.15 11.29
CA ARG A 51 15.80 9.02 9.86
C ARG A 51 15.92 7.60 9.33
N THR A 52 17.02 6.91 9.64
CA THR A 52 17.31 5.58 9.11
C THR A 52 16.35 4.57 9.71
N SER A 53 16.14 4.64 11.02
CA SER A 53 15.17 3.78 11.71
C SER A 53 13.73 4.04 11.27
N MET A 54 13.32 5.30 11.02
CA MET A 54 12.00 5.61 10.46
C MET A 54 11.83 5.00 9.07
N PHE A 55 12.86 5.10 8.23
CA PHE A 55 12.85 4.54 6.90
C PHE A 55 12.76 3.02 6.92
N GLU A 56 13.63 2.35 7.68
CA GLU A 56 13.64 0.88 7.84
C GLU A 56 12.28 0.37 8.32
N LYS A 57 11.73 0.95 9.40
CA LYS A 57 10.39 0.56 9.90
C LYS A 57 9.29 0.77 8.86
N SER A 58 9.37 1.84 8.07
CA SER A 58 8.38 2.10 7.02
C SER A 58 8.50 1.09 5.89
N VAL A 59 9.72 0.69 5.53
CA VAL A 59 9.97 -0.34 4.52
C VAL A 59 9.48 -1.69 4.99
N ASP A 60 9.73 -2.07 6.25
CA ASP A 60 9.26 -3.32 6.84
C ASP A 60 7.73 -3.42 6.80
N GLU A 61 7.02 -2.35 7.14
CA GLU A 61 5.55 -2.28 7.08
C GLU A 61 5.02 -2.40 5.65
N VAL A 62 5.67 -1.74 4.69
CA VAL A 62 5.31 -1.83 3.27
C VAL A 62 5.56 -3.23 2.74
N GLN A 63 6.68 -3.87 3.10
CA GLN A 63 6.98 -5.23 2.74
C GLN A 63 5.92 -6.19 3.28
N ALA A 64 5.58 -6.08 4.58
CA ALA A 64 4.53 -6.87 5.19
C ALA A 64 3.16 -6.65 4.52
N ALA A 65 2.87 -5.43 4.06
CA ALA A 65 1.63 -5.13 3.34
C ALA A 65 1.61 -5.71 1.93
N LEU A 66 2.73 -5.70 1.21
CA LEU A 66 2.87 -6.35 -0.09
C LEU A 66 2.73 -7.87 0.03
N ASP A 67 3.33 -8.48 1.04
CA ASP A 67 3.21 -9.92 1.30
C ASP A 67 1.76 -10.32 1.61
N ARG A 68 1.06 -9.52 2.42
CA ARG A 68 -0.38 -9.71 2.67
C ARG A 68 -1.21 -9.59 1.39
N MET A 69 -0.89 -8.62 0.52
CA MET A 69 -1.57 -8.47 -0.77
C MET A 69 -1.32 -9.68 -1.67
N ARG A 70 -0.07 -10.18 -1.74
CA ARG A 70 0.29 -11.39 -2.48
C ARG A 70 -0.53 -12.58 -2.00
N GLN A 71 -0.57 -12.83 -0.69
CA GLN A 71 -1.31 -13.93 -0.12
C GLN A 71 -2.81 -13.83 -0.43
N THR A 72 -3.38 -12.63 -0.31
CA THR A 72 -4.79 -12.37 -0.66
C THR A 72 -5.09 -12.71 -2.12
N ILE A 73 -4.17 -12.38 -3.04
CA ILE A 73 -4.31 -12.68 -4.46
C ILE A 73 -4.25 -14.19 -4.69
N GLU A 74 -3.31 -14.89 -4.04
CA GLU A 74 -3.16 -16.34 -4.14
C GLU A 74 -4.42 -17.06 -3.66
N GLU A 75 -4.92 -16.71 -2.48
CA GLU A 75 -6.16 -17.26 -1.91
C GLU A 75 -7.37 -17.00 -2.83
N ALA A 76 -7.50 -15.79 -3.38
CA ALA A 76 -8.58 -15.46 -4.32
C ALA A 76 -8.48 -16.26 -5.63
N LEU A 77 -7.27 -16.51 -6.12
CA LEU A 77 -7.03 -17.32 -7.32
C LEU A 77 -7.36 -18.79 -7.09
N LEU A 78 -6.94 -19.35 -5.96
CA LEU A 78 -7.27 -20.73 -5.58
C LEU A 78 -8.79 -20.90 -5.42
N ALA A 79 -9.44 -20.01 -4.68
CA ALA A 79 -10.90 -20.05 -4.51
C ALA A 79 -11.66 -19.93 -5.84
N LYS A 80 -11.20 -19.07 -6.75
CA LYS A 80 -11.78 -18.94 -8.08
C LYS A 80 -11.58 -20.22 -8.90
N THR A 81 -10.38 -20.80 -8.85
CA THR A 81 -10.05 -22.05 -9.55
C THR A 81 -10.94 -23.19 -9.08
N ASP A 82 -11.09 -23.36 -7.76
CA ASP A 82 -11.98 -24.37 -7.18
C ASP A 82 -13.43 -24.17 -7.62
N THR A 83 -13.90 -22.92 -7.62
CA THR A 83 -15.26 -22.58 -8.07
C THR A 83 -15.46 -22.95 -9.55
N THR A 84 -14.48 -22.64 -10.40
CA THR A 84 -14.53 -23.00 -11.83
C THR A 84 -14.47 -24.51 -12.04
N LEU A 85 -13.62 -25.22 -11.30
CA LEU A 85 -13.48 -26.68 -11.40
C LEU A 85 -14.75 -27.39 -10.92
N MET A 86 -15.36 -26.93 -9.82
CA MET A 86 -16.64 -27.46 -9.36
C MET A 86 -17.76 -27.25 -10.37
N SER A 87 -17.80 -26.08 -11.00
CA SER A 87 -18.77 -25.76 -12.05
C SER A 87 -18.55 -26.66 -13.28
N LEU A 88 -17.30 -26.79 -13.71
CA LEU A 88 -16.90 -27.66 -14.82
C LEU A 88 -17.26 -29.13 -14.56
N LYS A 89 -16.97 -29.64 -13.35
CA LYS A 89 -17.32 -31.01 -12.93
C LYS A 89 -18.83 -31.22 -12.94
N ARG A 90 -19.61 -30.23 -12.50
CA ARG A 90 -21.08 -30.27 -12.54
C ARG A 90 -21.59 -30.32 -13.99
N ASP A 91 -21.04 -29.48 -14.86
CA ASP A 91 -21.46 -29.39 -16.25
C ASP A 91 -21.09 -30.65 -17.04
N TYR A 92 -19.87 -31.16 -16.88
CA TYR A 92 -19.47 -32.45 -17.48
C TYR A 92 -20.32 -33.60 -16.96
N ARG A 93 -20.57 -33.68 -15.64
CA ARG A 93 -21.42 -34.72 -15.07
C ARG A 93 -22.84 -34.64 -15.64
N SER A 94 -23.39 -33.44 -15.78
CA SER A 94 -24.70 -33.21 -16.39
C SER A 94 -24.74 -33.63 -17.87
N ALA A 95 -23.70 -33.30 -18.65
CA ALA A 95 -23.60 -33.63 -20.06
C ALA A 95 -23.43 -35.14 -20.31
N VAL A 96 -22.59 -35.81 -19.52
CA VAL A 96 -22.27 -37.24 -19.69
C VAL A 96 -23.36 -38.16 -19.13
N VAL A 97 -23.92 -37.83 -17.96
CA VAL A 97 -24.97 -38.64 -17.31
C VAL A 97 -26.37 -38.29 -17.82
N GLY A 98 -26.52 -37.11 -18.43
CA GLY A 98 -27.80 -36.53 -18.80
C GLY A 98 -28.54 -35.95 -17.60
N SER A 99 -29.17 -34.79 -17.79
CA SER A 99 -30.03 -34.09 -16.82
C SER A 99 -31.18 -34.97 -16.24
N GLN A 100 -31.45 -36.13 -16.85
CA GLN A 100 -32.58 -37.01 -16.52
C GLN A 100 -32.29 -38.11 -15.47
N SER A 101 -31.08 -38.23 -14.92
CA SER A 101 -30.78 -39.24 -13.89
C SER A 101 -31.11 -38.82 -12.45
N THR A 102 -31.71 -37.65 -12.23
CA THR A 102 -32.07 -37.17 -10.87
C THR A 102 -33.20 -37.97 -10.21
N ALA A 103 -33.84 -38.90 -10.92
CA ALA A 103 -34.95 -39.71 -10.42
C ALA A 103 -34.53 -41.15 -9.99
N GLY A 104 -33.31 -41.34 -9.46
CA GLY A 104 -32.92 -42.60 -8.81
C GLY A 104 -32.76 -43.82 -9.74
N GLY A 105 -32.82 -43.64 -11.05
CA GLY A 105 -32.59 -44.70 -12.03
C GLY A 105 -31.10 -44.98 -12.21
N THR A 106 -30.64 -46.17 -11.78
CA THR A 106 -29.29 -46.66 -12.09
C THR A 106 -29.05 -46.64 -13.60
N LEU A 107 -27.95 -46.05 -14.08
CA LEU A 107 -27.63 -46.01 -15.51
C LEU A 107 -27.60 -47.43 -16.12
N PRO A 108 -28.09 -47.61 -17.37
CA PRO A 108 -27.96 -48.86 -18.12
C PRO A 108 -26.51 -49.37 -18.14
N ARG A 109 -26.32 -50.70 -18.12
CA ARG A 109 -25.00 -51.36 -17.98
C ARG A 109 -23.98 -50.89 -19.02
N GLU A 110 -24.40 -50.69 -20.26
CA GLU A 110 -23.53 -50.17 -21.34
C GLU A 110 -23.07 -48.74 -21.08
N LYS A 111 -23.96 -47.85 -20.63
CA LYS A 111 -23.60 -46.47 -20.26
C LYS A 111 -22.65 -46.43 -19.07
N ARG A 112 -22.76 -47.38 -18.13
CA ARG A 112 -21.81 -47.53 -17.01
C ARG A 112 -20.42 -47.95 -17.47
N ALA A 113 -20.33 -48.90 -18.40
CA ALA A 113 -19.04 -49.34 -18.95
C ALA A 113 -18.33 -48.19 -19.69
N ALA A 114 -19.05 -47.45 -20.54
CA ALA A 114 -18.50 -46.28 -21.24
C ALA A 114 -18.07 -45.16 -20.28
N LEU A 115 -18.85 -44.91 -19.22
CA LEU A 115 -18.47 -43.95 -18.17
C LEU A 115 -17.20 -44.38 -17.42
N GLN A 116 -17.04 -45.67 -17.15
CA GLN A 116 -15.84 -46.20 -16.50
C GLN A 116 -14.60 -46.01 -17.37
N GLU A 117 -14.71 -46.24 -18.69
CA GLU A 117 -13.64 -45.99 -19.65
C GLU A 117 -13.25 -44.51 -19.72
N ILE A 118 -14.23 -43.60 -19.78
CA ILE A 118 -13.97 -42.16 -19.78
C ILE A 118 -13.30 -41.72 -18.46
N LEU A 119 -13.77 -42.22 -17.33
CA LEU A 119 -13.16 -41.91 -16.03
C LEU A 119 -11.73 -42.43 -15.92
N GLN A 120 -11.44 -43.60 -16.49
CA GLN A 120 -10.08 -44.14 -16.57
C GLN A 120 -9.17 -43.20 -17.36
N HIS A 121 -9.60 -42.77 -18.56
CA HIS A 121 -8.84 -41.83 -19.37
C HIS A 121 -8.60 -40.49 -18.66
N ILE A 122 -9.59 -39.96 -17.95
CA ILE A 122 -9.43 -38.73 -17.16
C ILE A 122 -8.37 -38.92 -16.07
N ASN A 123 -8.41 -40.05 -15.35
CA ASN A 123 -7.46 -40.33 -14.27
C ASN A 123 -6.03 -40.51 -14.81
N ASP A 124 -5.86 -41.18 -15.95
CA ASP A 124 -4.56 -41.32 -16.62
C ASP A 124 -4.00 -39.94 -17.04
N CYS A 125 -4.85 -39.07 -17.59
CA CYS A 125 -4.47 -37.68 -17.90
C CYS A 125 -4.11 -36.87 -16.65
N GLU A 126 -4.83 -37.04 -15.53
CA GLU A 126 -4.54 -36.35 -14.28
C GLU A 126 -3.17 -36.75 -13.72
N THR A 127 -2.80 -38.05 -13.81
CA THR A 127 -1.47 -38.51 -13.38
C THR A 127 -0.33 -37.87 -14.18
N SER A 128 -0.43 -37.84 -15.52
CA SER A 128 0.61 -37.21 -16.36
C SER A 128 0.71 -35.69 -16.15
N TYR A 129 -0.42 -35.01 -15.92
CA TYR A 129 -0.41 -33.57 -15.61
C TYR A 129 0.22 -33.26 -14.25
N LYS A 130 0.00 -34.12 -13.26
CA LYS A 130 0.58 -33.99 -11.91
C LYS A 130 2.09 -34.20 -11.91
N GLU A 131 2.63 -35.00 -12.83
CA GLU A 131 4.07 -35.14 -13.03
C GLU A 131 4.69 -33.86 -13.63
N LEU A 132 3.99 -33.21 -14.57
CA LEU A 132 4.45 -31.98 -15.23
C LEU A 132 4.37 -30.72 -14.36
N THR A 133 3.48 -30.72 -13.36
CA THR A 133 3.22 -29.56 -12.48
C THR A 133 3.92 -29.63 -11.14
N GLN A 134 4.62 -30.74 -10.84
CA GLN A 134 5.54 -30.76 -9.71
C GLN A 134 6.72 -29.82 -10.01
N PRO A 135 7.02 -28.87 -9.10
CA PRO A 135 8.19 -28.02 -9.28
C PRO A 135 9.44 -28.87 -9.08
N GLU A 136 10.06 -29.30 -10.17
CA GLU A 136 11.43 -29.81 -10.17
C GLU A 136 12.34 -28.74 -9.55
N THR A 137 12.68 -28.88 -8.27
CA THR A 137 13.77 -28.13 -7.63
C THR A 137 15.09 -28.65 -8.20
N LYS A 138 15.43 -28.21 -9.42
CA LYS A 138 16.80 -28.33 -9.94
C LYS A 138 17.10 -27.18 -10.90
N MET A 139 17.36 -26.01 -10.33
CA MET A 139 18.05 -24.94 -11.05
C MET A 139 19.55 -25.16 -10.87
N GLU A 140 20.17 -25.94 -11.76
CA GLU A 140 21.61 -25.85 -12.00
C GLU A 140 21.87 -24.50 -12.68
N VAL A 141 22.28 -23.51 -11.88
CA VAL A 141 22.86 -22.26 -12.40
C VAL A 141 24.33 -22.55 -12.69
N SER A 142 24.61 -22.93 -13.93
CA SER A 142 25.96 -22.78 -14.50
C SER A 142 26.18 -21.30 -14.80
N SER A 143 26.86 -20.60 -13.89
CA SER A 143 27.46 -19.32 -14.18
C SER A 143 28.87 -19.58 -14.72
N GLU A 144 29.04 -19.51 -16.03
CA GLU A 144 30.38 -19.37 -16.61
C GLU A 144 30.94 -17.99 -16.23
N VAL A 145 32.13 -18.00 -15.64
CA VAL A 145 32.96 -16.82 -15.37
C VAL A 145 34.11 -16.86 -16.36
N VAL A 146 34.16 -15.87 -17.25
CA VAL A 146 35.34 -15.44 -18.03
C VAL A 146 35.17 -13.90 -18.12
N GLY A 147 35.94 -13.08 -17.41
CA GLY A 147 37.25 -12.52 -17.83
C GLY A 147 37.07 -11.62 -19.07
N ASP A 148 37.41 -10.33 -19.15
CA ASP A 148 38.53 -9.57 -18.60
C ASP A 148 38.34 -8.08 -18.98
N ASP A 149 38.90 -7.19 -18.16
CA ASP A 149 39.28 -5.76 -18.28
C ASP A 149 38.89 -4.88 -19.50
N GLN A 150 38.42 -3.67 -19.19
CA GLN A 150 39.13 -2.45 -19.62
C GLN A 150 38.71 -1.19 -18.84
N ASP A 151 39.70 -0.59 -18.18
CA ASP A 151 39.73 0.78 -17.68
C ASP A 151 39.47 1.81 -18.79
N GLN A 152 38.63 2.81 -18.50
CA GLN A 152 38.80 4.14 -19.08
C GLN A 152 38.24 5.23 -18.15
N GLU A 153 39.14 5.90 -17.44
CA GLU A 153 38.90 7.23 -16.90
C GLU A 153 38.61 8.21 -18.05
N HIS A 154 37.58 9.05 -17.90
CA HIS A 154 37.59 10.38 -18.50
C HIS A 154 36.90 11.39 -17.59
N SER A 155 37.65 12.45 -17.28
CA SER A 155 37.29 13.54 -16.38
C SER A 155 36.25 14.49 -16.97
N LEU A 156 35.40 15.01 -16.07
CA LEU A 156 34.91 16.40 -15.96
C LEU A 156 34.38 17.11 -17.22
N VAL A 157 33.07 17.38 -17.22
CA VAL A 157 32.57 18.72 -17.58
C VAL A 157 31.44 19.10 -16.61
N SER A 158 31.78 20.00 -15.67
CA SER A 158 30.81 20.83 -14.97
C SER A 158 30.03 21.65 -16.01
N ASN A 159 28.71 21.65 -15.93
CA ASN A 159 27.93 22.71 -16.54
C ASN A 159 26.92 23.23 -15.54
N GLU A 160 27.39 24.19 -14.74
CA GLU A 160 26.55 25.13 -14.05
C GLU A 160 26.00 26.08 -15.11
N ASN A 161 24.67 26.28 -15.15
CA ASN A 161 24.17 27.55 -15.62
C ASN A 161 23.01 28.02 -14.73
N PRO A 162 23.18 29.13 -13.98
CA PRO A 162 22.23 29.67 -13.03
C PRO A 162 21.39 30.80 -13.66
N VAL A 163 20.06 30.75 -13.59
CA VAL A 163 19.16 31.88 -13.92
C VAL A 163 17.81 31.60 -13.24
N ALA A 164 17.13 32.46 -12.48
CA ALA A 164 17.38 33.76 -11.89
C ALA A 164 16.39 33.88 -10.72
N ILE A 165 16.88 34.27 -9.55
CA ILE A 165 16.05 34.77 -8.46
C ILE A 165 15.61 36.18 -8.88
N LYS A 166 14.30 36.41 -9.02
CA LYS A 166 13.75 37.76 -8.98
C LYS A 166 13.34 38.05 -7.55
N GLU A 167 14.21 38.75 -6.85
CA GLU A 167 13.84 39.57 -5.70
C GLU A 167 13.02 40.75 -6.24
N GLU A 168 11.76 40.86 -5.85
CA GLU A 168 11.05 42.13 -5.86
C GLU A 168 10.94 42.60 -4.40
N GLU A 169 11.92 43.40 -4.01
CA GLU A 169 11.82 44.30 -2.87
C GLU A 169 10.95 45.48 -3.29
N LYS A 170 9.73 45.56 -2.74
CA LYS A 170 8.92 46.78 -2.75
C LYS A 170 8.65 47.20 -1.31
N THR A 171 9.46 48.15 -0.84
CA THR A 171 9.21 49.00 0.31
C THR A 171 8.05 49.98 0.06
N MET A 172 7.52 50.55 1.16
CA MET A 172 6.51 51.64 1.31
C MET A 172 5.02 51.19 1.30
N GLU A 173 4.14 51.53 2.26
CA GLU A 173 4.16 52.45 3.42
C GLU A 173 3.15 52.01 4.50
N MET A 174 3.37 52.52 5.70
CA MET A 174 2.60 52.38 6.93
C MET A 174 1.42 53.37 6.96
N GLU A 175 0.23 52.81 7.20
CA GLU A 175 -0.96 53.36 7.90
C GLU A 175 -1.69 54.66 7.48
N SER A 176 -3.01 54.52 7.27
CA SER A 176 -3.99 55.29 8.05
C SER A 176 -5.39 54.63 8.15
N SER A 177 -5.74 54.26 9.40
CA SER A 177 -7.04 54.41 10.09
C SER A 177 -8.30 53.59 9.69
N PRO A 178 -9.33 53.45 10.59
CA PRO A 178 -9.38 53.82 12.01
C PRO A 178 -9.84 52.70 12.98
N ALA A 179 -9.46 52.92 14.23
CA ALA A 179 -9.96 52.24 15.42
C ALA A 179 -11.44 52.58 15.72
N ALA A 180 -12.26 51.56 16.00
CA ALA A 180 -13.53 51.72 16.68
C ALA A 180 -13.31 51.46 18.18
N ALA A 181 -13.14 52.54 18.93
CA ALA A 181 -13.04 52.52 20.38
C ALA A 181 -14.44 52.36 21.00
N THR A 182 -14.56 51.30 21.80
CA THR A 182 -15.57 51.09 22.83
C THR A 182 -15.65 52.31 23.75
N SER A 183 -16.83 52.90 23.90
CA SER A 183 -17.15 53.80 25.02
C SER A 183 -18.41 53.31 25.72
N ALA A 184 -18.18 52.76 26.91
CA ALA A 184 -19.19 52.56 27.92
C ALA A 184 -19.53 53.90 28.59
N LYS A 185 -20.82 54.19 28.78
CA LYS A 185 -21.28 55.08 29.84
C LYS A 185 -22.66 54.65 30.36
N GLN A 186 -22.62 54.00 31.52
CA GLN A 186 -23.51 54.06 32.68
C GLN A 186 -24.87 54.78 32.56
N GLY A 187 -25.93 54.14 33.08
CA GLY A 187 -26.87 54.83 33.99
C GLY A 187 -28.38 54.65 33.77
N GLN A 188 -28.95 53.63 34.43
CA GLN A 188 -30.11 53.71 35.33
C GLN A 188 -31.50 54.15 34.80
N SER A 189 -32.49 53.23 34.79
CA SER A 189 -33.63 53.18 35.74
C SER A 189 -34.81 52.33 35.22
N ASP A 190 -35.37 51.53 36.12
CA ASP A 190 -36.77 51.09 36.27
C ASP A 190 -37.61 50.70 35.05
N ALA A 191 -38.05 49.43 35.01
CA ALA A 191 -39.42 49.09 35.41
C ALA A 191 -39.73 47.61 35.15
N VAL A 192 -40.09 46.96 36.25
CA VAL A 192 -40.95 45.78 36.39
C VAL A 192 -42.06 45.71 35.33
N PHE A 193 -42.17 44.62 34.56
CA PHE A 193 -43.49 44.01 34.31
C PHE A 193 -43.41 42.54 33.85
N PHE A 194 -44.15 41.71 34.59
CA PHE A 194 -44.45 40.29 34.39
C PHE A 194 -45.37 40.08 33.17
N GLY A 195 -45.30 38.92 32.50
CA GLY A 195 -46.46 38.48 31.73
C GLY A 195 -46.22 37.46 30.60
N ARG A 196 -46.15 36.19 31.00
CA ARG A 196 -46.76 35.00 30.37
C ARG A 196 -46.49 34.69 28.89
#